data_AF-A0A2H0TAT8-F1
#
_entry.id   AF-A0A2H0TAT8-F1
#
_cell.length_a   1.000
_cell.length_b   1.000
_cell.length_c   1.000
_cell.angle_alpha   90.00
_cell.angle_beta   90.00
_cell.angle_gamma   90.00
#
_symmetry.space_group_name_H-M   'P 1'
#
loop_
_entity.id
_entity.type
_entity.pdbx_description
1 polymer ?
#
loop_
_entity_poly.entity_id
_entity_poly.type
_entity_poly.pdbx_seq_one_letter_code
_entity_poly.pdbx_strand_id
1 'polypeptide(L)'
;MFKKIFNNFIIVVLIVTTFFPFQVNASSVNLLKTTKFFVGQRENVTNSVDSGSFEFEVFISERDPEMKSAFIEFSGVSRETNENQLSITLTAYQINPTVDPNSASYVKSFNVKTNSNSSHFSILYDAKTAFSPPMLTNPGQYRYKLDYNLNGASVSLIGAKCILTYKYSLPSGNYAENGEIFSSVYDTGVSVAYNSIWWEVISKPENTNIRLQLASSDNSSGPWNFVGSDGTASTYYTVPGEAISVTHNNERYIKYKVLLSTSDPNSTPVVGKVIINYSP
;
A
#
# COMPACT_ATOMS: atom_id res chain seq x y z
N MET A 1 -43.78 -93.58 -10.05
CA MET A 1 -43.55 -92.61 -8.96
C MET A 1 -42.66 -91.49 -9.51
N PHE A 2 -43.26 -90.46 -10.11
CA PHE A 2 -42.56 -89.27 -10.62
C PHE A 2 -43.20 -88.06 -9.93
N LYS A 3 -42.43 -87.30 -9.15
CA LYS A 3 -42.93 -86.14 -8.40
C LYS A 3 -42.10 -84.90 -8.71
N LYS A 4 -42.76 -84.01 -9.46
CA LYS A 4 -42.62 -82.56 -9.66
C LYS A 4 -41.39 -81.83 -9.07
N ILE A 5 -40.70 -81.17 -9.99
CA ILE A 5 -39.78 -80.05 -9.85
C ILE A 5 -40.57 -78.80 -9.38
N PHE A 6 -40.08 -78.10 -8.36
CA PHE A 6 -40.50 -76.74 -8.01
C PHE A 6 -39.30 -75.78 -8.13
N ASN A 7 -39.49 -74.73 -8.93
CA ASN A 7 -38.60 -73.60 -9.13
C ASN A 7 -38.49 -72.75 -7.85
N ASN A 8 -37.27 -72.39 -7.46
CA ASN A 8 -37.00 -71.22 -6.61
C ASN A 8 -36.10 -70.26 -7.40
N PHE A 9 -36.68 -69.17 -7.90
CA PHE A 9 -35.95 -68.05 -8.47
C PHE A 9 -35.30 -67.24 -7.34
N ILE A 10 -33.98 -67.15 -7.33
CA ILE A 10 -33.22 -66.22 -6.50
C ILE A 10 -33.19 -64.88 -7.22
N ILE A 11 -33.83 -63.87 -6.65
CA ILE A 11 -33.74 -62.48 -7.11
C ILE A 11 -32.39 -61.93 -6.65
N VAL A 12 -31.46 -61.74 -7.59
CA VAL A 12 -30.21 -61.01 -7.35
C VAL A 12 -30.51 -59.52 -7.50
N VAL A 13 -30.54 -58.80 -6.38
CA VAL A 13 -30.65 -57.33 -6.39
C VAL A 13 -29.25 -56.75 -6.59
N LEU A 14 -28.99 -56.22 -7.79
CA LEU A 14 -27.80 -55.44 -8.09
C LEU A 14 -28.00 -54.01 -7.55
N ILE A 15 -27.34 -53.69 -6.44
CA ILE A 15 -27.27 -52.30 -5.94
C ILE A 15 -26.13 -51.61 -6.69
N VAL A 16 -26.48 -50.82 -7.71
CA VAL A 16 -25.53 -49.94 -8.38
C VAL A 16 -25.40 -48.67 -7.55
N THR A 17 -24.35 -48.55 -6.75
CA THR A 17 -23.96 -47.28 -6.13
C THR A 17 -23.28 -46.42 -7.18
N THR A 18 -24.00 -45.42 -7.71
CA THR A 18 -23.39 -44.34 -8.47
C THR A 18 -22.58 -43.48 -7.51
N PHE A 19 -21.27 -43.74 -7.42
CA PHE A 19 -20.33 -42.77 -6.89
C PHE A 19 -20.32 -41.59 -7.87
N PHE A 20 -21.03 -40.52 -7.56
CA PHE A 20 -20.69 -39.21 -8.11
C PHE A 20 -19.37 -38.81 -7.46
N PRO A 21 -18.24 -38.71 -8.19
CA PRO A 21 -17.09 -38.05 -7.64
C PRO A 21 -17.49 -36.59 -7.43
N PHE A 22 -17.71 -36.22 -6.17
CA PHE A 22 -17.73 -34.82 -5.78
C PHE A 22 -16.30 -34.31 -5.99
N GLN A 23 -16.03 -33.74 -7.16
CA GLN A 23 -14.84 -32.92 -7.35
C GLN A 23 -15.03 -31.70 -6.46
N VAL A 24 -14.46 -31.76 -5.24
CA VAL A 24 -14.04 -30.53 -4.58
C VAL A 24 -12.93 -30.00 -5.48
N ASN A 25 -13.28 -29.11 -6.41
CA ASN A 25 -12.27 -28.18 -6.90
C ASN A 25 -11.74 -27.52 -5.63
N ALA A 26 -10.47 -27.79 -5.28
CA ALA A 26 -9.82 -27.09 -4.20
C ALA A 26 -10.06 -25.61 -4.48
N SER A 27 -10.89 -24.98 -3.64
CA SER A 27 -11.09 -23.54 -3.66
C SER A 27 -9.71 -22.92 -3.76
N SER A 28 -9.51 -21.98 -4.67
CA SER A 28 -8.24 -21.30 -4.82
C SER A 28 -7.69 -20.97 -3.43
N VAL A 29 -6.42 -21.29 -3.17
CA VAL A 29 -5.79 -20.95 -1.90
C VAL A 29 -5.74 -19.43 -1.84
N ASN A 30 -6.76 -18.84 -1.22
CA ASN A 30 -6.84 -17.40 -1.04
C ASN A 30 -5.90 -17.05 0.11
N LEU A 31 -4.74 -16.50 -0.25
CA LEU A 31 -3.74 -16.05 0.70
C LEU A 31 -4.14 -14.69 1.27
N LEU A 32 -3.66 -14.40 2.48
CA LEU A 32 -3.88 -13.12 3.15
C LEU A 32 -2.56 -12.35 3.18
N LYS A 33 -2.59 -11.06 2.82
CA LYS A 33 -1.44 -10.17 2.91
C LYS A 33 -1.82 -8.90 3.65
N THR A 34 -0.92 -8.45 4.53
CA THR A 34 -0.99 -7.13 5.15
C THR A 34 0.18 -6.29 4.68
N THR A 35 -0.11 -5.11 4.16
CA THR A 35 0.88 -4.16 3.65
C THR A 35 0.69 -2.79 4.31
N LYS A 36 1.77 -2.01 4.36
CA LYS A 36 1.79 -0.67 4.94
C LYS A 36 2.31 0.31 3.90
N PHE A 37 1.59 1.40 3.70
CA PHE A 37 1.98 2.48 2.80
C PHE A 37 2.18 3.76 3.59
N PHE A 38 3.21 4.50 3.22
CA PHE A 38 3.41 5.86 3.69
C PHE A 38 2.33 6.76 3.08
N VAL A 39 1.64 7.52 3.93
CA VAL A 39 0.64 8.51 3.50
C VAL A 39 1.26 9.89 3.50
N GLY A 40 1.89 10.30 4.60
CA GLY A 40 2.50 11.61 4.69
C GLY A 40 3.03 11.92 6.09
N GLN A 41 3.90 12.92 6.17
CA GLN A 41 4.35 13.49 7.43
C GLN A 41 4.48 15.00 7.30
N ARG A 42 4.37 15.71 8.43
CA ARG A 42 4.56 17.16 8.51
C ARG A 42 5.07 17.54 9.88
N GLU A 43 6.23 18.19 9.94
CA GLU A 43 6.83 18.59 11.22
C GLU A 43 6.25 19.89 11.76
N ASN A 44 5.97 20.84 10.86
CA ASN A 44 5.46 22.16 11.19
C ASN A 44 4.10 22.14 11.87
N VAL A 45 3.86 23.18 12.67
CA VAL A 45 2.56 23.41 13.32
C VAL A 45 1.50 23.71 12.27
N THR A 46 0.37 23.02 12.37
CA THR A 46 -0.90 23.34 11.70
C THR A 46 -1.83 23.90 12.77
N ASN A 47 -2.32 25.13 12.59
CA ASN A 47 -3.05 25.81 13.65
C ASN A 47 -4.49 25.27 13.77
N SER A 48 -5.18 25.70 14.82
CA SER A 48 -6.62 25.46 14.95
C SER A 48 -7.37 26.06 13.76
N VAL A 49 -8.38 25.36 13.25
CA VAL A 49 -9.22 25.75 12.08
C VAL A 49 -8.49 25.66 10.73
N ASP A 50 -7.17 25.39 10.73
CA ASP A 50 -6.44 25.08 9.51
C ASP A 50 -6.72 23.65 9.03
N SER A 51 -6.45 23.44 7.75
CA SER A 51 -6.53 22.15 7.09
C SER A 51 -5.20 21.75 6.48
N GLY A 52 -5.07 20.47 6.17
CA GLY A 52 -3.96 19.95 5.40
C GLY A 52 -4.33 18.69 4.65
N SER A 53 -3.43 18.26 3.77
CA SER A 53 -3.68 17.11 2.92
C SER A 53 -2.41 16.34 2.64
N PHE A 54 -2.56 15.04 2.43
CA PHE A 54 -1.52 14.15 1.94
C PHE A 54 -2.04 13.38 0.73
N GLU A 55 -1.32 13.45 -0.39
CA GLU A 55 -1.52 12.58 -1.54
C GLU A 55 -0.58 11.39 -1.46
N PHE A 56 -1.12 10.19 -1.67
CA PHE A 56 -0.34 8.96 -1.56
C PHE A 56 -0.80 7.92 -2.57
N GLU A 57 0.09 6.96 -2.84
CA GLU A 57 -0.13 5.89 -3.79
C GLU A 57 -0.16 4.55 -3.07
N VAL A 58 -1.11 3.71 -3.45
CA VAL A 58 -1.25 2.33 -3.01
C VAL A 58 -1.02 1.44 -4.22
N PHE A 59 -0.06 0.53 -4.12
CA PHE A 59 0.22 -0.44 -5.17
C PHE A 59 -0.19 -1.84 -4.73
N ILE A 60 -1.04 -2.48 -5.52
CA ILE A 60 -1.45 -3.88 -5.33
C ILE A 60 -0.99 -4.68 -6.54
N SER A 61 -0.06 -5.61 -6.32
CA SER A 61 0.50 -6.46 -7.38
C SER A 61 -0.30 -7.74 -7.61
N GLU A 62 -1.05 -8.20 -6.61
CA GLU A 62 -1.67 -9.53 -6.63
C GLU A 62 -3.02 -9.55 -7.32
N ARG A 63 -3.34 -10.69 -7.95
CA ARG A 63 -4.59 -10.92 -8.66
C ARG A 63 -5.78 -11.05 -7.72
N ASP A 64 -6.91 -10.56 -8.21
CA ASP A 64 -8.22 -10.64 -7.57
C ASP A 64 -8.19 -10.16 -6.10
N PRO A 65 -7.69 -8.94 -5.83
CA PRO A 65 -7.56 -8.45 -4.46
C PRO A 65 -8.93 -8.23 -3.83
N GLU A 66 -9.15 -8.83 -2.66
CA GLU A 66 -10.38 -8.67 -1.89
C GLU A 66 -10.07 -8.06 -0.52
N MET A 67 -10.42 -6.78 -0.34
CA MET A 67 -10.12 -6.02 0.87
C MET A 67 -10.84 -6.58 2.10
N LYS A 68 -10.08 -6.96 3.13
CA LYS A 68 -10.62 -7.45 4.42
C LYS A 68 -10.62 -6.37 5.48
N SER A 69 -9.57 -5.57 5.57
CA SER A 69 -9.53 -4.37 6.40
C SER A 69 -8.62 -3.31 5.78
N ALA A 70 -8.95 -2.04 6.00
CA ALA A 70 -8.09 -0.93 5.66
C ALA A 70 -8.15 0.11 6.77
N PHE A 71 -7.00 0.53 7.26
CA PHE A 71 -6.91 1.54 8.30
C PHE A 71 -5.97 2.66 7.88
N ILE A 72 -6.34 3.89 8.22
CA ILE A 72 -5.43 5.03 8.23
C ILE A 72 -5.09 5.30 9.68
N GLU A 73 -3.83 5.11 10.04
CA GLU A 73 -3.31 5.57 11.34
C GLU A 73 -2.81 7.00 11.16
N PHE A 74 -3.45 7.93 11.87
CA PHE A 74 -3.11 9.36 11.88
C PHE A 74 -2.67 9.76 13.27
N SER A 75 -1.50 10.35 13.38
CA SER A 75 -0.86 10.64 14.67
C SER A 75 -0.18 12.00 14.64
N GLY A 76 0.06 12.56 15.82
CA GLY A 76 0.78 13.82 15.95
C GLY A 76 0.92 14.25 17.40
N VAL A 77 1.33 15.49 17.58
CA VAL A 77 1.40 16.16 18.89
C VAL A 77 0.45 17.34 18.88
N SER A 78 -0.57 17.29 19.73
CA SER A 78 -1.56 18.37 19.88
C SER A 78 -1.17 19.32 21.00
N ARG A 79 -1.56 20.59 20.85
CA ARG A 79 -1.49 21.61 21.90
C ARG A 79 -2.75 22.47 21.85
N GLU A 80 -3.44 22.53 22.97
CA GLU A 80 -4.66 23.32 23.12
C GLU A 80 -4.41 24.82 22.84
N THR A 81 -5.38 25.45 22.17
CA THR A 81 -5.43 26.92 22.03
C THR A 81 -6.63 27.50 22.76
N ASN A 82 -7.81 26.88 22.70
CA ASN A 82 -9.05 27.36 23.36
C ASN A 82 -10.02 26.25 23.82
N GLU A 83 -9.82 24.98 23.43
CA GLU A 83 -10.67 23.85 23.80
C GLU A 83 -9.85 22.62 24.27
N ASN A 84 -10.32 21.95 25.33
CA ASN A 84 -9.78 20.67 25.85
C ASN A 84 -9.94 19.47 24.88
N GLN A 85 -10.41 19.74 23.67
CA GLN A 85 -10.72 18.73 22.66
C GLN A 85 -10.30 19.23 21.29
N LEU A 86 -9.65 18.35 20.55
CA LEU A 86 -9.34 18.52 19.14
C LEU A 86 -10.31 17.66 18.34
N SER A 87 -11.10 18.30 17.49
CA SER A 87 -11.88 17.59 16.48
C SER A 87 -11.05 17.47 15.21
N ILE A 88 -10.82 16.23 14.76
CA ILE A 88 -10.13 15.95 13.50
C ILE A 88 -11.11 15.28 12.56
N THR A 89 -11.33 15.89 11.39
CA THR A 89 -12.11 15.27 10.31
C THR A 89 -11.16 14.73 9.26
N LEU A 90 -11.11 13.41 9.11
CA LEU A 90 -10.32 12.73 8.08
C LEU A 90 -11.22 12.39 6.90
N THR A 91 -10.77 12.76 5.70
CA THR A 91 -11.44 12.42 4.44
C THR A 91 -10.51 11.64 3.53
N ALA A 92 -10.86 10.40 3.21
CA ALA A 92 -10.13 9.58 2.24
C ALA A 92 -10.94 9.46 0.95
N TYR A 93 -10.31 9.63 -0.20
CA TYR A 93 -10.91 9.38 -1.51
C TYR A 93 -9.86 8.98 -2.54
N GLN A 94 -10.29 8.22 -3.54
CA GLN A 94 -9.48 7.86 -4.69
C GLN A 94 -9.40 9.02 -5.68
N ILE A 95 -8.20 9.33 -6.15
CA ILE A 95 -7.94 10.29 -7.22
C ILE A 95 -7.94 9.47 -8.53
N ASN A 96 -9.07 9.40 -9.23
CA ASN A 96 -9.16 8.75 -10.53
C ASN A 96 -8.84 9.74 -11.66
N PRO A 97 -7.87 9.44 -12.57
CA PRO A 97 -7.56 10.33 -13.69
C PRO A 97 -8.56 10.25 -14.86
N THR A 98 -9.41 9.22 -14.91
CA THR A 98 -10.35 8.95 -16.03
C THR A 98 -11.82 9.04 -15.63
N VAL A 99 -12.13 9.33 -14.37
CA VAL A 99 -13.51 9.37 -13.85
C VAL A 99 -13.67 10.63 -13.01
N ASP A 100 -14.55 11.52 -13.43
CA ASP A 100 -15.07 12.65 -12.64
C ASP A 100 -16.57 12.38 -12.37
N PRO A 101 -17.23 12.76 -11.25
CA PRO A 101 -16.80 13.29 -9.95
C PRO A 101 -17.35 12.43 -8.78
N ASN A 102 -17.45 11.11 -8.91
CA ASN A 102 -17.83 10.24 -7.78
C ASN A 102 -16.60 9.89 -6.92
N SER A 103 -15.81 10.90 -6.55
CA SER A 103 -14.84 10.80 -5.46
C SER A 103 -15.64 10.50 -4.20
N ALA A 104 -15.90 9.22 -3.95
CA ALA A 104 -16.56 8.80 -2.73
C ALA A 104 -15.66 9.26 -1.59
N SER A 105 -16.08 10.35 -0.96
CA SER A 105 -15.37 11.01 0.12
C SER A 105 -15.85 10.34 1.40
N TYR A 106 -14.96 9.58 2.02
CA TYR A 106 -15.26 8.89 3.25
C TYR A 106 -14.76 9.73 4.41
N VAL A 107 -15.70 10.29 5.16
CA VAL A 107 -15.44 11.28 6.20
C VAL A 107 -15.65 10.66 7.57
N LYS A 108 -14.71 10.87 8.48
CA LYS A 108 -14.87 10.51 9.89
C LYS A 108 -14.30 11.59 10.80
N SER A 109 -15.11 12.01 11.78
CA SER A 109 -14.69 12.93 12.83
C SER A 109 -14.27 12.18 14.09
N PHE A 110 -13.17 12.63 14.68
CA PHE A 110 -12.58 12.08 15.89
C PHE A 110 -12.37 13.18 16.92
N ASN A 111 -12.61 12.83 18.18
CA ASN A 111 -12.38 13.72 19.30
C ASN A 111 -11.13 13.26 20.05
N VAL A 112 -10.10 14.09 20.04
CA VAL A 112 -8.84 13.85 20.74
C VAL A 112 -8.80 14.76 21.96
N LYS A 113 -8.58 14.19 23.14
CA LYS A 113 -8.37 15.01 24.34
C LYS A 113 -7.03 15.74 24.22
N THR A 114 -7.06 17.04 24.42
CA THR A 114 -5.88 17.90 24.47
C THR A 114 -5.71 18.43 25.89
N ASN A 115 -4.55 19.00 26.16
CA ASN A 115 -4.31 19.80 27.35
C ASN A 115 -3.39 20.97 26.98
N SER A 116 -3.11 21.83 27.95
CA SER A 116 -2.21 22.98 27.78
C SER A 116 -0.75 22.59 27.51
N ASN A 117 -0.37 21.34 27.75
CA ASN A 117 0.92 20.77 27.38
C ASN A 117 0.83 20.07 26.01
N SER A 118 1.98 19.95 25.34
CA SER A 118 2.08 19.15 24.12
C SER A 118 1.83 17.68 24.43
N SER A 119 0.80 17.09 23.81
CA SER A 119 0.39 15.70 24.05
C SER A 119 0.36 14.89 22.76
N HIS A 120 0.95 13.70 22.77
CA HIS A 120 0.86 12.78 21.63
C HIS A 120 -0.55 12.20 21.50
N PHE A 121 -1.02 12.06 20.27
CA PHE A 121 -2.23 11.32 19.95
C PHE A 121 -2.02 10.39 18.76
N SER A 122 -2.83 9.33 18.71
CA SER A 122 -2.94 8.42 17.58
C SER A 122 -4.40 8.03 17.37
N ILE A 123 -4.85 8.10 16.13
CA ILE A 123 -6.19 7.79 15.67
C ILE A 123 -6.08 6.65 14.66
N LEU A 124 -6.91 5.63 14.82
CA LEU A 124 -7.07 4.57 13.82
C LEU A 124 -8.41 4.75 13.12
N TYR A 125 -8.38 5.23 11.88
CA TYR A 125 -9.55 5.41 11.04
C TYR A 125 -9.80 4.16 10.20
N ASP A 126 -10.93 3.47 10.42
CA ASP A 126 -11.41 2.42 9.52
C ASP A 126 -11.85 3.02 8.19
N ALA A 127 -10.98 2.89 7.19
CA ALA A 127 -11.14 3.42 5.85
C ALA A 127 -11.48 2.31 4.85
N LYS A 128 -11.92 1.12 5.30
CA LYS A 128 -12.16 -0.04 4.43
C LYS A 128 -13.00 0.30 3.20
N THR A 129 -14.01 1.14 3.34
CA THR A 129 -14.89 1.55 2.24
C THR A 129 -14.14 2.27 1.12
N ALA A 130 -13.12 3.07 1.44
CA ALA A 130 -12.30 3.79 0.46
C ALA A 130 -11.38 2.86 -0.37
N PHE A 131 -11.08 1.67 0.15
CA PHE A 131 -10.18 0.69 -0.47
C PHE A 131 -10.91 -0.60 -0.90
N SER A 132 -12.25 -0.57 -0.93
CA SER A 132 -13.09 -1.69 -1.33
C SER A 132 -13.78 -1.39 -2.67
N PRO A 133 -14.32 -2.42 -3.36
CA PRO A 133 -15.05 -2.21 -4.60
C PRO A 133 -16.14 -1.13 -4.47
N PRO A 134 -16.32 -0.27 -5.49
CA PRO A 134 -15.71 -0.34 -6.82
C PRO A 134 -14.33 0.35 -6.92
N MET A 135 -13.77 0.88 -5.83
CA MET A 135 -12.53 1.69 -5.86
C MET A 135 -11.28 0.86 -6.17
N LEU A 136 -11.18 -0.32 -5.56
CA LEU A 136 -10.06 -1.23 -5.71
C LEU A 136 -10.59 -2.65 -5.96
N THR A 137 -10.40 -3.12 -7.19
CA THR A 137 -10.90 -4.43 -7.66
C THR A 137 -9.85 -5.22 -8.44
N ASN A 138 -8.82 -4.55 -8.96
CA ASN A 138 -7.82 -5.14 -9.84
C ASN A 138 -6.39 -4.89 -9.30
N PRO A 139 -5.39 -5.64 -9.74
CA PRO A 139 -4.00 -5.23 -9.57
C PRO A 139 -3.77 -3.85 -10.19
N GLY A 140 -2.95 -3.02 -9.56
CA GLY A 140 -2.62 -1.70 -10.08
C GLY A 140 -2.12 -0.72 -9.04
N GLN A 141 -1.79 0.47 -9.53
CA GLN A 141 -1.44 1.63 -8.73
C GLN A 141 -2.65 2.55 -8.59
N TYR A 142 -2.99 2.86 -7.35
CA TYR A 142 -4.16 3.64 -6.97
C TYR A 142 -3.70 4.89 -6.24
N ARG A 143 -4.20 6.06 -6.66
CA ARG A 143 -3.90 7.33 -6.01
C ARG A 143 -5.00 7.69 -5.04
N TYR A 144 -4.62 8.21 -3.89
CA TYR A 144 -5.53 8.61 -2.84
C TYR A 144 -5.12 9.96 -2.27
N LYS A 145 -6.11 10.68 -1.72
CA LYS A 145 -5.87 11.85 -0.89
C LYS A 145 -6.44 11.62 0.50
N LEU A 146 -5.68 12.03 1.51
CA LEU A 146 -6.13 12.16 2.88
C LEU A 146 -6.18 13.64 3.25
N ASP A 147 -7.38 14.20 3.34
CA ASP A 147 -7.58 15.54 3.89
C ASP A 147 -7.82 15.46 5.41
N TYR A 148 -7.26 16.42 6.15
CA TYR A 148 -7.53 16.59 7.58
C TYR A 148 -7.88 18.05 7.88
N ASN A 149 -8.88 18.24 8.73
CA ASN A 149 -9.29 19.56 9.22
C ASN A 149 -9.22 19.53 10.75
N LEU A 150 -8.69 20.59 11.34
CA LEU A 150 -8.51 20.72 12.78
C LEU A 150 -9.52 21.72 13.36
N ASN A 151 -10.07 21.43 14.52
CA ASN A 151 -10.85 22.41 15.29
C ASN A 151 -10.58 22.25 16.79
N GLY A 152 -10.40 23.35 17.51
CA GLY A 152 -10.18 23.38 18.96
C GLY A 152 -8.72 23.42 19.43
N ALA A 153 -7.78 22.85 18.65
CA ALA A 153 -6.35 22.83 18.99
C ALA A 153 -5.43 22.86 17.76
N SER A 154 -4.16 23.18 17.98
CA SER A 154 -3.11 23.09 16.96
C SER A 154 -2.39 21.74 17.03
N VAL A 155 -1.86 21.26 15.91
CA VAL A 155 -1.15 19.98 15.81
C VAL A 155 0.21 20.18 15.11
N SER A 156 1.23 19.46 15.57
CA SER A 156 2.56 19.38 14.96
C SER A 156 3.01 17.92 14.86
N LEU A 157 4.14 17.67 14.19
CA LEU A 157 4.74 16.33 14.06
C LEU A 157 3.74 15.28 13.56
N ILE A 158 2.93 15.67 12.57
CA ILE A 158 1.90 14.83 11.98
C ILE A 158 2.56 13.69 11.23
N GLY A 159 2.05 12.47 11.42
CA GLY A 159 2.42 11.29 10.65
C GLY A 159 1.19 10.47 10.32
N ALA A 160 1.08 10.04 9.06
CA ALA A 160 0.01 9.21 8.56
C ALA A 160 0.55 7.98 7.82
N LYS A 161 -0.06 6.82 8.06
CA LYS A 161 0.21 5.59 7.31
C LYS A 161 -1.07 4.81 7.02
N CYS A 162 -1.10 4.15 5.87
CA CYS A 162 -2.20 3.30 5.44
C CYS A 162 -1.82 1.83 5.65
N ILE A 163 -2.72 1.05 6.24
CA ILE A 163 -2.53 -0.37 6.55
C ILE A 163 -3.65 -1.13 5.85
N LEU A 164 -3.30 -1.91 4.84
CA LEU A 164 -4.26 -2.70 4.08
C LEU A 164 -4.06 -4.18 4.37
N THR A 165 -5.16 -4.90 4.60
CA THR A 165 -5.18 -6.35 4.65
C THR A 165 -6.19 -6.87 3.64
N TYR A 166 -5.73 -7.64 2.67
CA TYR A 166 -6.54 -8.17 1.59
C TYR A 166 -6.24 -9.64 1.33
N LYS A 167 -7.26 -10.34 0.83
CA LYS A 167 -7.07 -11.66 0.22
C LYS A 167 -6.63 -11.48 -1.22
N TYR A 168 -5.88 -12.45 -1.71
CA TYR A 168 -5.48 -12.49 -3.12
C TYR A 168 -5.35 -13.93 -3.59
N SER A 169 -5.43 -14.10 -4.91
CA SER A 169 -5.12 -15.36 -5.56
C SER A 169 -3.67 -15.34 -6.06
N LEU A 170 -2.97 -16.48 -5.88
CA LEU A 170 -1.66 -16.64 -6.50
C LEU A 170 -1.79 -16.58 -8.03
N PRO A 171 -0.86 -15.92 -8.74
CA PRO A 171 -0.81 -16.06 -10.18
C PRO A 171 -0.57 -17.54 -10.53
N SER A 172 -1.40 -18.08 -11.43
CA SER A 172 -1.09 -19.34 -12.09
C SER A 172 -0.03 -19.06 -13.16
N GLY A 173 1.24 -19.35 -12.89
CA GLY A 173 2.32 -19.18 -13.86
C GLY A 173 3.64 -18.71 -13.27
N ASN A 174 4.57 -18.40 -14.15
CA ASN A 174 5.92 -17.92 -13.84
C ASN A 174 5.93 -16.46 -13.38
N TYR A 175 6.95 -16.06 -12.63
CA TYR A 175 7.22 -14.64 -12.37
C TYR A 175 7.50 -13.89 -13.67
N ALA A 176 7.05 -12.64 -13.75
CA ALA A 176 7.38 -11.75 -14.85
C ALA A 176 8.88 -11.44 -14.85
N GLU A 177 9.48 -11.33 -16.04
CA GLU A 177 10.91 -11.01 -16.18
C GLU A 177 11.27 -9.66 -15.56
N ASN A 178 10.34 -8.71 -15.55
CA ASN A 178 10.53 -7.37 -14.99
C ASN A 178 9.30 -6.91 -14.21
N GLY A 179 9.52 -6.13 -13.15
CA GLY A 179 8.48 -5.46 -12.39
C GLY A 179 8.97 -4.10 -11.86
N GLU A 180 8.06 -3.13 -11.80
CA GLU A 180 8.35 -1.79 -11.29
C GLU A 180 7.38 -1.43 -10.15
N ILE A 181 7.92 -0.77 -9.11
CA ILE A 181 7.15 -0.26 -7.97
C ILE A 181 7.53 1.19 -7.76
N PHE A 182 6.54 2.07 -7.69
CA PHE A 182 6.70 3.49 -7.41
C PHE A 182 6.31 3.79 -5.96
N SER A 183 7.08 4.65 -5.30
CA SER A 183 6.71 5.18 -3.99
C SER A 183 5.64 6.27 -4.10
N SER A 184 4.95 6.55 -2.99
CA SER A 184 4.29 7.85 -2.78
C SER A 184 5.30 9.01 -2.87
N VAL A 185 4.80 10.23 -3.00
CA VAL A 185 5.62 11.44 -2.86
C VAL A 185 5.97 11.65 -1.39
N TYR A 186 7.25 11.83 -1.10
CA TYR A 186 7.72 12.23 0.21
C TYR A 186 8.04 13.74 0.21
N ASP A 187 7.49 14.47 1.16
CA ASP A 187 7.67 15.92 1.36
C ASP A 187 8.60 16.15 2.56
N THR A 188 9.76 16.75 2.35
CA THR A 188 10.72 17.10 3.42
C THR A 188 10.35 18.40 4.14
N GLY A 189 9.28 19.09 3.72
CA GLY A 189 8.78 20.35 4.26
C GLY A 189 9.57 21.58 3.78
N VAL A 190 10.84 21.41 3.47
CA VAL A 190 11.78 22.40 2.94
C VAL A 190 12.69 21.74 1.90
N SER A 191 13.38 22.52 1.08
CA SER A 191 14.45 22.01 0.22
C SER A 191 15.58 21.43 1.08
N VAL A 192 16.12 20.27 0.69
CA VAL A 192 17.14 19.54 1.47
C VAL A 192 18.29 19.03 0.60
N ALA A 193 19.35 18.55 1.25
CA ALA A 193 20.35 17.70 0.62
C ALA A 193 20.03 16.23 0.90
N TYR A 194 19.90 15.41 -0.16
CA TYR A 194 19.69 13.97 -0.02
C TYR A 194 21.04 13.25 0.04
N ASN A 195 21.27 12.49 1.12
CA ASN A 195 22.58 11.98 1.48
C ASN A 195 22.83 10.56 0.94
N SER A 196 21.96 9.61 1.29
CA SER A 196 22.14 8.21 0.93
C SER A 196 20.81 7.47 0.81
N ILE A 197 20.75 6.52 -0.11
CA ILE A 197 19.61 5.60 -0.27
C ILE A 197 20.00 4.21 0.23
N TRP A 198 19.14 3.61 1.04
CA TRP A 198 19.32 2.25 1.56
C TRP A 198 18.03 1.46 1.37
N TRP A 199 18.12 0.15 1.15
CA TRP A 199 16.96 -0.72 1.12
C TRP A 199 17.26 -2.10 1.69
N GLU A 200 16.23 -2.71 2.27
CA GLU A 200 16.30 -4.05 2.84
C GLU A 200 16.04 -5.09 1.75
N VAL A 201 17.01 -5.97 1.53
CA VAL A 201 16.88 -7.13 0.64
C VAL A 201 16.42 -8.32 1.48
N ILE A 202 15.15 -8.70 1.34
CA ILE A 202 14.57 -9.87 2.03
C ILE A 202 15.02 -11.15 1.30
N SER A 203 15.01 -11.14 -0.03
CA SER A 203 15.57 -12.23 -0.84
C SER A 203 16.13 -11.69 -2.15
N LYS A 204 17.24 -12.26 -2.61
CA LYS A 204 17.80 -12.03 -3.94
C LYS A 204 18.39 -13.35 -4.46
N PRO A 205 17.55 -14.24 -5.00
CA PRO A 205 18.02 -15.48 -5.61
C PRO A 205 19.00 -15.22 -6.76
N GLU A 206 19.76 -16.24 -7.17
CA GLU A 206 20.56 -16.16 -8.39
C GLU A 206 19.66 -15.79 -9.59
N ASN A 207 20.25 -15.15 -10.61
CA ASN A 207 19.53 -14.69 -11.80
C ASN A 207 18.45 -13.62 -11.55
N THR A 208 18.48 -12.97 -10.38
CA THR A 208 17.60 -11.84 -10.05
C THR A 208 18.36 -10.54 -9.79
N ASN A 209 17.74 -9.40 -10.10
CA ASN A 209 18.32 -8.08 -9.86
C ASN A 209 17.34 -7.13 -9.17
N ILE A 210 17.91 -6.24 -8.36
CA ILE A 210 17.22 -5.13 -7.70
C ILE A 210 17.97 -3.87 -8.10
N ARG A 211 17.25 -2.91 -8.66
CA ARG A 211 17.77 -1.60 -9.07
C ARG A 211 16.81 -0.52 -8.61
N LEU A 212 17.33 0.63 -8.19
CA LEU A 212 16.50 1.77 -7.80
C LEU A 212 16.85 3.00 -8.63
N GLN A 213 15.85 3.85 -8.83
CA GLN A 213 16.03 5.21 -9.31
C GLN A 213 15.29 6.16 -8.38
N LEU A 214 15.77 7.40 -8.31
CA LEU A 214 15.16 8.47 -7.55
C LEU A 214 14.68 9.57 -8.50
N ALA A 215 13.60 10.23 -8.14
CA ALA A 215 13.13 11.44 -8.79
C ALA A 215 12.84 12.48 -7.72
N SER A 216 13.20 13.74 -7.96
CA SER A 216 12.95 14.84 -7.03
C SER A 216 12.38 16.05 -7.77
N SER A 217 11.69 16.92 -7.02
CA SER A 217 11.01 18.11 -7.54
C SER A 217 10.72 19.08 -6.41
N ASP A 218 10.68 20.38 -6.69
CA ASP A 218 10.21 21.42 -5.79
C ASP A 218 8.68 21.61 -5.83
N ASN A 219 8.01 20.87 -6.73
CA ASN A 219 6.56 20.83 -6.84
C ASN A 219 6.05 19.42 -6.49
N SER A 220 5.00 19.37 -5.65
CA SER A 220 4.34 18.14 -5.20
C SER A 220 3.73 17.30 -6.33
N SER A 221 3.52 17.90 -7.51
CA SER A 221 3.01 17.21 -8.70
C SER A 221 4.10 16.73 -9.66
N GLY A 222 5.38 17.00 -9.35
CA GLY A 222 6.50 16.73 -10.25
C GLY A 222 6.94 17.97 -11.04
N PRO A 223 7.85 17.82 -12.02
CA PRO A 223 8.12 16.61 -12.80
C PRO A 223 8.80 15.47 -12.03
N TRP A 224 8.58 14.22 -12.46
CA TRP A 224 9.17 13.03 -11.85
C TRP A 224 10.16 12.36 -12.82
N ASN A 225 11.38 12.90 -12.87
CA ASN A 225 12.46 12.36 -13.70
C ASN A 225 13.30 11.36 -12.90
N PHE A 226 13.11 10.07 -13.16
CA PHE A 226 13.84 9.00 -12.45
C PHE A 226 15.26 8.84 -12.99
N VAL A 227 16.24 9.02 -12.12
CA VAL A 227 17.68 8.90 -12.43
C VAL A 227 18.41 8.04 -11.41
N GLY A 228 19.55 7.49 -11.80
CA GLY A 228 20.43 6.70 -10.93
C GLY A 228 21.51 7.53 -10.24
N SER A 229 22.53 6.84 -9.75
CA SER A 229 23.61 7.43 -8.93
C SER A 229 24.50 8.43 -9.68
N ASP A 230 24.53 8.39 -11.01
CA ASP A 230 25.24 9.39 -11.84
C ASP A 230 24.37 10.57 -12.29
N GLY A 231 23.10 10.61 -11.88
CA GLY A 231 22.16 11.65 -12.28
C GLY A 231 21.55 11.48 -13.67
N THR A 232 21.74 10.33 -14.34
CA THR A 232 21.13 10.03 -15.64
C THR A 232 20.02 8.98 -15.55
N ALA A 233 19.11 9.00 -16.52
CA ALA A 233 17.98 8.05 -16.58
C ALA A 233 18.40 6.61 -16.93
N SER A 234 19.63 6.41 -17.41
CA SER A 234 20.15 5.10 -17.84
C SER A 234 20.90 4.37 -16.73
N THR A 235 21.14 5.00 -15.58
CA THR A 235 21.80 4.38 -14.44
C THR A 235 20.83 4.10 -13.29
N TYR A 236 21.35 3.39 -12.29
CA TYR A 236 20.59 2.90 -11.17
C TYR A 236 21.45 2.89 -9.92
N TYR A 237 20.80 3.06 -8.77
CA TYR A 237 21.36 2.65 -7.49
C TYR A 237 21.24 1.12 -7.39
N THR A 238 22.34 0.44 -7.06
CA THR A 238 22.43 -1.03 -7.10
C THR A 238 22.90 -1.65 -5.78
N VAL A 239 23.46 -0.85 -4.88
CA VAL A 239 23.96 -1.22 -3.56
C VAL A 239 23.29 -0.37 -2.48
N PRO A 240 22.74 -0.99 -1.42
CA PRO A 240 22.21 -0.25 -0.27
C PRO A 240 23.29 0.62 0.39
N GLY A 241 22.98 1.88 0.64
CA GLY A 241 23.89 2.85 1.24
C GLY A 241 24.64 3.72 0.22
N GLU A 242 24.38 3.58 -1.08
CA GLU A 242 24.92 4.48 -2.10
C GLU A 242 24.55 5.94 -1.82
N ALA A 243 25.51 6.83 -2.11
CA ALA A 243 25.29 8.27 -2.05
C ALA A 243 24.27 8.69 -3.11
N ILE A 244 23.31 9.53 -2.74
CA ILE A 244 22.30 10.04 -3.67
C ILE A 244 22.95 11.10 -4.58
N SER A 245 22.64 11.05 -5.88
CA SER A 245 23.13 12.02 -6.85
C SER A 245 22.80 13.45 -6.43
N VAL A 246 23.77 14.36 -6.55
CA VAL A 246 23.61 15.79 -6.24
C VAL A 246 22.55 16.47 -7.11
N THR A 247 22.12 15.85 -8.21
CA THR A 247 20.99 16.30 -9.02
C THR A 247 19.68 16.39 -8.25
N HIS A 248 19.58 15.72 -7.10
CA HIS A 248 18.41 15.78 -6.23
C HIS A 248 18.48 16.88 -5.15
N ASN A 249 19.61 17.56 -4.99
CA ASN A 249 19.77 18.56 -3.94
C ASN A 249 18.97 19.82 -4.21
N ASN A 250 18.56 20.48 -3.12
CA ASN A 250 17.70 21.66 -3.10
C ASN A 250 16.26 21.40 -3.56
N GLU A 251 15.87 20.14 -3.71
CA GLU A 251 14.50 19.75 -4.02
C GLU A 251 13.76 19.37 -2.73
N ARG A 252 12.50 19.76 -2.62
CA ARG A 252 11.65 19.47 -1.44
C ARG A 252 10.94 18.11 -1.50
N TYR A 253 10.62 17.63 -2.68
CA TYR A 253 9.85 16.40 -2.86
C TYR A 253 10.71 15.31 -3.49
N ILE A 254 10.55 14.07 -3.04
CA ILE A 254 11.27 12.91 -3.57
C ILE A 254 10.35 11.70 -3.75
N LYS A 255 10.62 10.93 -4.80
CA LYS A 255 10.06 9.60 -5.09
C LYS A 255 11.18 8.62 -5.38
N TYR A 256 10.93 7.35 -5.10
CA TYR A 256 11.77 6.25 -5.59
C TYR A 256 10.98 5.32 -6.50
N LYS A 257 11.68 4.69 -7.43
CA LYS A 257 11.21 3.58 -8.24
C LYS A 257 12.11 2.38 -8.00
N VAL A 258 11.53 1.25 -7.65
CA VAL A 258 12.22 -0.05 -7.54
C VAL A 258 11.97 -0.82 -8.83
N LEU A 259 13.03 -1.26 -9.49
CA LEU A 259 12.99 -2.17 -10.62
C LEU A 259 13.51 -3.54 -10.17
N LEU A 260 12.66 -4.54 -10.32
CA LEU A 260 12.96 -5.93 -10.06
C LEU A 260 13.06 -6.66 -11.39
N SER A 261 14.04 -7.53 -11.56
CA SER A 261 14.11 -8.40 -12.74
C SER A 261 14.54 -9.81 -12.38
N THR A 262 14.14 -10.77 -13.21
CA THR A 262 14.55 -12.17 -13.11
C THR A 262 14.72 -12.78 -14.50
N SER A 263 15.73 -13.64 -14.66
CA SER A 263 15.81 -14.57 -15.80
C SER A 263 15.49 -16.01 -15.40
N ASP A 264 15.19 -16.27 -14.13
CA ASP A 264 14.59 -17.52 -13.66
C ASP A 264 13.08 -17.31 -13.40
N PRO A 265 12.19 -17.90 -14.22
CA PRO A 265 10.75 -17.75 -14.06
C PRO A 265 10.20 -18.26 -12.72
N ASN A 266 10.97 -19.02 -11.94
CA ASN A 266 10.56 -19.59 -10.66
C ASN A 266 11.03 -18.78 -9.44
N SER A 267 11.84 -17.74 -9.67
CA SER A 267 12.47 -16.95 -8.62
C SER A 267 12.25 -15.45 -8.85
N THR A 268 12.03 -14.70 -7.77
CA THR A 268 11.92 -13.24 -7.82
C THR A 268 12.60 -12.62 -6.60
N PRO A 269 13.24 -11.45 -6.74
CA PRO A 269 13.81 -10.75 -5.58
C PRO A 269 12.71 -10.08 -4.76
N VAL A 270 12.94 -9.94 -3.45
CA VAL A 270 12.01 -9.30 -2.52
C VAL A 270 12.72 -8.17 -1.77
N VAL A 271 12.14 -6.98 -1.83
CA VAL A 271 12.58 -5.78 -1.11
C VAL A 271 11.59 -5.47 0.02
N GLY A 272 12.10 -5.21 1.23
CA GLY A 272 11.27 -4.97 2.42
C GLY A 272 10.92 -3.50 2.63
N LYS A 273 11.94 -2.65 2.77
CA LYS A 273 11.79 -1.20 3.01
C LYS A 273 12.87 -0.43 2.27
N VAL A 274 12.55 0.81 1.89
CA VAL A 274 13.49 1.79 1.34
C VAL A 274 13.62 2.92 2.35
N ILE A 275 14.85 3.37 2.59
CA ILE A 275 15.22 4.43 3.52
C ILE A 275 16.03 5.46 2.75
N ILE A 276 15.65 6.73 2.88
CA ILE A 276 16.35 7.87 2.30
C ILE A 276 16.80 8.75 3.46
N ASN A 277 18.11 8.98 3.56
CA ASN A 277 18.68 9.93 4.52
C ASN A 277 18.83 11.30 3.86
N TYR A 278 18.50 12.38 4.58
CA TYR A 278 18.64 13.75 4.11
C TYR A 278 19.02 14.69 5.26
N SER A 279 19.43 15.91 4.92
CA SER A 279 19.74 16.98 5.87
C SER A 279 19.17 18.33 5.39
N PRO A 280 18.61 19.16 6.29
CA PRO A 280 18.20 20.53 5.98
C PRO A 280 19.36 21.43 5.54
#